data_AF-F7YVR0-F1
#
_entry.id   AF-F7YVR0-F1
#
_cell.length_a   1.000
_cell.length_b   1.000
_cell.length_c   1.000
_cell.angle_alpha   90.00
_cell.angle_beta   90.00
_cell.angle_gamma   90.00
#
_symmetry.space_group_name_H-M   'P 1'
#
loop_
_entity.id
_entity.type
_entity.pdbx_description
1 polymer ?
#
loop_
_entity_poly.entity_id
_entity_poly.type
_entity_poly.pdbx_seq_one_letter_code
_entity_poly.pdbx_strand_id
1 'polypeptide(L)'
;MIAAIDYGKARCGVAIGERIPSKVFTVPPEKIKEELSKYNLEAIVVGLPLSMSGRYSLQTFEVVGFAERLQKELNKKVYMIDERLTSELFKGKENVDELVAVQLFQEFTSSKITLYQIKPAKKLPEDILETIKIFQGKILLAEISDVNAAGNNTTIFQTDPYYAYLFHKAGFFVERSWKELEKLSPFDMIVVEGDCNKFKTFLSKGGKLVCL
;
A
#
# COMPACT_ATOMS: atom_id res chain seq x y z
N MET A 1 -22.26 1.29 -6.84
CA MET A 1 -21.33 0.96 -7.95
C MET A 1 -19.88 0.94 -7.49
N ILE A 2 -19.02 0.15 -8.14
CA ILE A 2 -17.57 0.07 -7.96
C ILE A 2 -16.88 0.60 -9.22
N ALA A 3 -15.77 1.30 -9.06
CA ALA A 3 -14.86 1.65 -10.16
C ALA A 3 -13.49 1.01 -9.91
N ALA A 4 -12.98 0.24 -10.86
CA ALA A 4 -11.62 -0.29 -10.85
C ALA A 4 -10.77 0.47 -11.86
N ILE A 5 -9.54 0.81 -11.46
CA ILE A 5 -8.64 1.69 -12.20
C ILE A 5 -7.28 1.03 -12.32
N ASP A 6 -6.83 0.85 -13.56
CA ASP A 6 -5.44 0.61 -13.89
C ASP A 6 -4.77 1.97 -14.14
N TYR A 7 -3.82 2.37 -13.30
CA TYR A 7 -3.18 3.69 -13.40
C TYR A 7 -1.95 3.64 -14.31
N GLY A 8 -2.02 4.33 -15.45
CA GLY A 8 -0.86 4.69 -16.27
C GLY A 8 -0.65 6.20 -16.36
N LYS A 9 0.58 6.64 -16.64
CA LYS A 9 0.94 8.08 -16.72
C LYS A 9 0.29 8.83 -17.88
N ALA A 10 0.00 8.12 -18.97
CA ALA A 10 -0.60 8.70 -20.17
C ALA A 10 -2.12 8.47 -20.24
N ARG A 11 -2.56 7.31 -19.76
CA ARG A 11 -3.95 6.88 -19.75
C ARG A 11 -4.17 5.90 -18.61
N CYS A 12 -5.38 5.86 -18.11
CA CYS A 12 -5.81 4.89 -17.12
C CYS A 12 -6.98 4.10 -17.68
N GLY A 13 -6.90 2.77 -17.56
CA GLY A 13 -8.04 1.89 -17.81
C GLY A 13 -9.02 2.00 -16.66
N VAL A 14 -10.31 2.04 -16.98
CA VAL A 14 -11.38 2.18 -15.98
C VAL A 14 -12.49 1.19 -16.30
N ALA A 15 -12.90 0.41 -15.29
CA ALA A 15 -14.06 -0.47 -15.33
C ALA A 15 -15.04 -0.08 -14.23
N ILE A 16 -16.30 0.19 -14.59
CA ILE A 16 -17.36 0.61 -13.65
C ILE A 16 -18.52 -0.36 -13.73
N GLY A 17 -19.07 -0.75 -12.58
CA GLY A 17 -20.22 -1.65 -12.50
C GLY A 17 -20.67 -1.92 -11.07
N GLU A 18 -21.51 -2.92 -10.88
CA GLU A 18 -21.93 -3.39 -9.54
C GLU A 18 -21.38 -4.79 -9.26
N ARG A 19 -21.91 -5.80 -9.96
CA ARG A 19 -21.44 -7.19 -9.89
C ARG A 19 -20.51 -7.57 -11.04
N ILE A 20 -20.73 -6.94 -12.19
CA ILE A 20 -19.92 -7.06 -13.40
C ILE A 20 -19.69 -5.65 -13.96
N PRO A 21 -18.59 -5.41 -14.71
CA PRO A 21 -18.39 -4.15 -15.40
C PRO A 21 -19.53 -3.89 -16.41
N SER A 22 -20.20 -2.75 -16.28
CA SER A 22 -21.19 -2.26 -17.23
C SER A 22 -20.60 -1.22 -18.20
N LYS A 23 -19.45 -0.63 -17.85
CA LYS A 23 -18.74 0.34 -18.68
C LYS A 23 -17.24 0.16 -18.52
N VAL A 24 -16.53 0.15 -19.64
CA VAL A 24 -15.06 0.02 -19.69
C VAL A 24 -14.53 1.03 -20.69
N PHE A 25 -13.51 1.80 -20.30
CA PHE A 25 -12.92 2.85 -21.13
C PHE A 25 -11.53 3.24 -20.63
N THR A 26 -10.79 3.98 -21.45
CA THR A 26 -9.57 4.67 -21.04
C THR A 26 -9.79 6.17 -20.90
N VAL A 27 -9.08 6.80 -19.97
CA VAL A 27 -9.13 8.24 -19.72
C VAL A 27 -7.76 8.77 -19.27
N PRO A 28 -7.36 10.00 -19.64
CA PRO A 28 -6.17 10.62 -19.07
C PRO A 28 -6.27 10.75 -17.53
N PRO A 29 -5.17 10.57 -16.78
CA PRO A 29 -5.18 10.59 -15.30
C PRO A 29 -5.82 11.84 -14.70
N GLU A 30 -5.60 13.00 -15.34
CA GLU A 30 -6.12 14.29 -14.91
C GLU A 30 -7.65 14.42 -15.03
N LYS A 31 -8.29 13.59 -15.86
CA LYS A 31 -9.75 13.59 -16.06
C LYS A 31 -10.48 12.52 -15.24
N ILE A 32 -9.76 11.63 -14.55
CA ILE A 32 -10.38 10.54 -13.79
C ILE A 32 -11.41 11.05 -12.80
N LYS A 33 -11.07 12.06 -12.00
CA LYS A 33 -11.99 12.61 -11.00
C LYS A 33 -13.29 13.07 -11.65
N GLU A 34 -13.19 13.81 -12.75
CA GLU A 34 -14.35 14.31 -13.50
C GLU A 34 -15.20 13.13 -13.99
N GLU A 35 -14.58 12.11 -14.59
CA GLU A 35 -15.29 10.92 -15.06
C GLU A 35 -15.97 10.14 -13.95
N LEU A 36 -15.28 9.88 -12.84
CA LEU A 36 -15.82 9.10 -11.72
C LEU A 36 -16.94 9.85 -10.98
N SER A 37 -16.91 11.18 -10.94
CA SER A 37 -17.94 11.98 -10.26
C SER A 37 -19.33 11.87 -10.90
N LYS A 38 -19.41 11.38 -12.15
CA LYS A 38 -20.67 11.10 -12.86
C LYS A 38 -21.42 9.88 -12.33
N TYR A 39 -20.79 9.08 -11.46
CA TYR A 39 -21.36 7.83 -10.95
C TYR A 39 -21.50 7.87 -9.42
N ASN A 40 -22.55 7.23 -8.90
CA ASN A 40 -22.69 7.02 -7.45
C ASN A 40 -21.83 5.82 -7.00
N LEU A 41 -20.53 6.06 -6.83
CA LEU A 41 -19.58 5.05 -6.39
C LEU A 41 -19.66 4.80 -4.88
N GLU A 42 -19.57 3.54 -4.49
CA GLU A 42 -19.42 3.08 -3.10
C GLU A 42 -17.95 2.84 -2.75
N ALA A 43 -17.20 2.33 -3.73
CA ALA A 43 -15.79 2.02 -3.60
C ALA A 43 -15.05 2.27 -4.92
N ILE A 44 -13.78 2.62 -4.79
CA ILE A 44 -12.82 2.70 -5.88
C ILE A 44 -11.72 1.68 -5.60
N VAL A 45 -11.26 1.01 -6.64
CA VAL A 45 -10.19 0.02 -6.61
C VAL A 45 -9.10 0.52 -7.54
N VAL A 46 -7.86 0.51 -7.07
CA VAL A 46 -6.69 0.94 -7.86
C VAL A 46 -5.70 -0.21 -7.91
N GLY A 47 -5.23 -0.55 -9.10
CA GLY A 47 -4.14 -1.50 -9.27
C GLY A 47 -2.85 -0.98 -8.62
N LEU A 48 -2.08 -1.86 -7.98
CA LEU A 48 -0.87 -1.52 -7.23
C LEU A 48 0.35 -2.16 -7.90
N PRO A 49 1.17 -1.39 -8.62
CA PRO A 49 2.33 -1.93 -9.32
C PRO A 49 3.44 -2.20 -8.31
N LEU A 50 3.49 -3.42 -7.78
CA LEU A 50 4.63 -3.92 -7.01
C LEU A 50 5.71 -4.48 -7.97
N SER A 51 6.96 -4.55 -7.54
CA SER A 51 7.99 -5.25 -8.33
C SER A 51 7.73 -6.76 -8.35
N MET A 52 8.26 -7.52 -9.31
CA MET A 52 8.14 -8.99 -9.28
C MET A 52 8.65 -9.63 -7.97
N SER A 53 9.63 -8.99 -7.31
CA SER A 53 10.10 -9.40 -5.97
C SER A 53 9.16 -9.03 -4.81
N GLY A 54 8.07 -8.31 -5.09
CA GLY A 54 7.06 -7.87 -4.13
C GLY A 54 7.44 -6.64 -3.33
N ARG A 55 8.46 -5.90 -3.75
CA ARG A 55 8.94 -4.67 -3.11
C ARG A 55 8.28 -3.44 -3.73
N TYR A 56 8.33 -2.35 -2.98
CA TYR A 56 7.87 -1.05 -3.46
C TYR A 56 8.86 -0.44 -4.46
N SER A 57 8.32 0.30 -5.42
CA SER A 57 9.05 1.12 -6.38
C SER A 57 8.56 2.57 -6.31
N LEU A 58 9.26 3.48 -7.00
CA LEU A 58 8.78 4.86 -7.17
C LEU A 58 7.39 4.91 -7.82
N GLN A 59 7.14 4.04 -8.80
CA GLN A 59 5.83 3.93 -9.43
C GLN A 59 4.77 3.48 -8.42
N THR A 60 5.10 2.52 -7.54
CA THR A 60 4.16 2.10 -6.49
C THR A 60 3.71 3.29 -5.64
N PHE A 61 4.66 4.08 -5.14
CA PHE A 61 4.33 5.24 -4.30
C PHE A 61 3.62 6.36 -5.07
N GLU A 62 3.89 6.51 -6.37
CA GLU A 62 3.11 7.41 -7.24
C GLU A 62 1.63 6.99 -7.28
N VAL A 63 1.36 5.70 -7.47
CA VAL A 63 0.00 5.15 -7.52
C VAL A 63 -0.70 5.23 -6.16
N VAL A 64 -0.01 4.92 -5.07
CA VAL A 64 -0.57 5.07 -3.72
C VAL A 64 -0.92 6.53 -3.43
N GLY A 65 -0.08 7.47 -3.85
CA GLY A 65 -0.36 8.91 -3.75
C GLY A 65 -1.55 9.34 -4.62
N PHE A 66 -1.72 8.76 -5.80
CA PHE A 66 -2.91 8.97 -6.64
C PHE A 66 -4.19 8.43 -5.96
N ALA A 67 -4.15 7.22 -5.41
CA ALA A 67 -5.25 6.62 -4.67
C ALA A 67 -5.64 7.45 -3.42
N GLU A 68 -4.65 8.01 -2.70
CA GLU A 68 -4.89 8.94 -1.58
C GLU A 68 -5.63 10.20 -2.05
N ARG A 69 -5.22 10.81 -3.18
CA ARG A 69 -5.89 11.99 -3.74
C ARG A 69 -7.34 11.69 -4.11
N LEU A 70 -7.59 10.56 -4.79
CA LEU A 70 -8.96 10.15 -5.13
C LEU A 70 -9.84 9.97 -3.90
N GLN A 71 -9.32 9.35 -2.82
CA GLN A 71 -10.08 9.20 -1.57
C GLN A 71 -10.48 10.57 -1.02
N LYS A 72 -9.55 11.53 -0.97
CA LYS A 72 -9.79 12.87 -0.44
C LYS A 72 -10.77 13.67 -1.30
N GLU A 73 -10.62 13.59 -2.62
CA GLU A 73 -11.40 14.40 -3.56
C GLU A 73 -12.83 13.89 -3.78
N LEU A 74 -13.04 12.57 -3.71
CA LEU A 74 -14.35 11.94 -3.95
C LEU A 74 -15.04 11.51 -2.66
N ASN A 75 -14.35 11.52 -1.53
CA ASN A 75 -14.84 11.06 -0.23
C ASN A 75 -15.42 9.63 -0.31
N LYS A 76 -14.74 8.74 -1.03
CA LYS A 76 -15.11 7.33 -1.22
C LYS A 76 -14.07 6.39 -0.63
N LYS A 77 -14.48 5.17 -0.28
CA LYS A 77 -13.54 4.12 0.12
C LYS A 77 -12.64 3.81 -1.08
N VAL A 78 -11.34 3.76 -0.84
CA VAL A 78 -10.35 3.41 -1.86
C VAL A 78 -9.59 2.18 -1.39
N TYR A 79 -9.55 1.19 -2.26
CA TYR A 79 -8.84 -0.06 -2.09
C TYR A 79 -7.72 -0.17 -3.12
N MET A 80 -6.65 -0.85 -2.77
CA MET A 80 -5.55 -1.17 -3.67
C MET A 80 -5.37 -2.68 -3.76
N ILE A 81 -5.09 -3.18 -4.96
CA ILE A 81 -4.89 -4.59 -5.26
C ILE A 81 -3.54 -4.76 -5.95
N ASP A 82 -2.75 -5.73 -5.50
CA ASP A 82 -1.49 -6.09 -6.14
C ASP A 82 -1.71 -6.63 -7.55
N GLU A 83 -1.21 -5.91 -8.56
CA GLU A 83 -1.48 -6.19 -9.98
C GLU A 83 -0.32 -6.91 -10.71
N ARG A 84 0.71 -7.35 -9.98
CA ARG A 84 1.96 -7.89 -10.55
C ARG A 84 1.78 -9.01 -11.57
N LEU A 85 0.81 -9.89 -11.32
CA LEU A 85 0.54 -11.04 -12.20
C LEU A 85 -0.42 -10.65 -13.33
N THR A 86 -1.14 -9.55 -13.19
CA THR A 86 -2.20 -9.13 -14.11
C THR A 86 -1.63 -8.47 -15.36
N SER A 87 -0.61 -7.61 -15.22
CA SER A 87 -0.01 -6.91 -16.35
C SER A 87 0.66 -7.85 -17.37
N GLU A 88 1.28 -8.94 -16.91
CA GLU A 88 1.92 -9.92 -17.79
C GLU A 88 0.91 -10.76 -18.59
N LEU A 89 -0.32 -10.98 -18.08
CA LEU A 89 -1.34 -11.79 -18.77
C LEU A 89 -1.85 -11.14 -20.06
N PHE A 90 -1.88 -9.81 -20.12
CA PHE A 90 -2.44 -9.05 -21.24
C PHE A 90 -1.37 -8.46 -22.16
N LYS A 91 -0.11 -8.84 -21.95
CA LYS A 91 1.00 -8.38 -22.78
C LYS A 91 0.79 -8.76 -24.25
N GLY A 92 0.90 -7.77 -25.14
CA GLY A 92 0.69 -7.96 -26.59
C GLY A 92 -0.78 -8.03 -27.02
N LYS A 93 -1.74 -7.78 -26.13
CA LYS A 93 -3.15 -7.56 -26.49
C LYS A 93 -3.39 -6.10 -26.86
N GLU A 94 -4.43 -5.84 -27.63
CA GLU A 94 -4.97 -4.49 -27.79
C GLU A 94 -5.79 -4.12 -26.55
N ASN A 95 -5.88 -2.82 -26.22
CA ASN A 95 -6.68 -2.30 -25.10
C ASN A 95 -6.30 -2.91 -23.74
N VAL A 96 -4.99 -3.02 -23.50
CA VAL A 96 -4.43 -3.64 -22.28
C VAL A 96 -4.96 -2.97 -21.02
N ASP A 97 -4.97 -1.64 -20.98
CA ASP A 97 -5.39 -0.89 -19.79
C ASP A 97 -6.86 -1.20 -19.43
N GLU A 98 -7.75 -1.27 -20.43
CA GLU A 98 -9.14 -1.67 -20.23
C GLU A 98 -9.27 -3.10 -19.67
N LEU A 99 -8.48 -4.04 -20.20
CA LEU A 99 -8.50 -5.44 -19.75
C LEU A 99 -8.00 -5.60 -18.30
N VAL A 100 -6.94 -4.87 -17.94
CA VAL A 100 -6.41 -4.85 -16.57
C VAL A 100 -7.45 -4.26 -15.61
N ALA A 101 -8.12 -3.16 -15.99
CA ALA A 101 -9.18 -2.57 -15.16
C ALA A 101 -10.36 -3.54 -14.94
N VAL A 102 -10.77 -4.29 -15.97
CA VAL A 102 -11.79 -5.33 -15.85
C VAL A 102 -11.34 -6.44 -14.90
N GLN A 103 -10.09 -6.90 -15.00
CA GLN A 103 -9.54 -7.91 -14.11
C GLN A 103 -9.53 -7.43 -12.65
N LEU A 104 -9.06 -6.21 -12.39
CA LEU A 104 -9.07 -5.61 -11.05
C LEU A 104 -10.49 -5.53 -10.46
N PHE A 105 -11.49 -5.19 -11.29
CA PHE A 105 -12.90 -5.20 -10.88
C PHE A 105 -13.35 -6.60 -10.44
N GLN A 106 -13.03 -7.63 -11.24
CA GLN A 106 -13.39 -9.02 -10.95
C GLN A 106 -12.68 -9.53 -9.69
N GLU A 107 -11.41 -9.19 -9.52
CA GLU A 107 -10.63 -9.56 -8.33
C GLU A 107 -11.22 -8.94 -7.07
N PHE A 108 -11.55 -7.65 -7.10
CA PHE A 108 -12.16 -6.95 -5.96
C PHE A 108 -13.52 -7.53 -5.56
N THR A 109 -14.34 -7.90 -6.54
CA THR A 109 -15.66 -8.51 -6.28
C THR A 109 -15.55 -9.98 -5.87
N SER A 110 -14.37 -10.59 -6.01
CA SER A 110 -14.06 -11.93 -5.50
C SER A 110 -13.57 -11.88 -4.03
N SER A 111 -13.92 -12.87 -3.23
CA SER A 111 -13.60 -12.87 -1.79
C SER A 111 -12.19 -13.37 -1.43
N LYS A 112 -11.30 -13.60 -2.41
CA LYS A 112 -10.07 -14.38 -2.21
C LYS A 112 -8.76 -13.57 -2.25
N ILE A 113 -8.83 -12.26 -2.38
CA ILE A 113 -7.63 -11.43 -2.58
C ILE A 113 -7.35 -10.52 -1.38
N THR A 114 -6.08 -10.23 -1.18
CA THR A 114 -5.64 -9.21 -0.22
C THR A 114 -6.03 -7.83 -0.73
N LEU A 115 -6.80 -7.09 0.06
CA LEU A 115 -7.22 -5.73 -0.22
C LEU A 115 -6.56 -4.77 0.76
N TYR A 116 -5.87 -3.76 0.25
CA TYR A 116 -5.34 -2.68 1.09
C TYR A 116 -6.30 -1.50 1.05
N GLN A 117 -6.95 -1.18 2.17
CA GLN A 117 -7.84 -0.03 2.25
C GLN A 117 -7.08 1.17 2.81
N ILE A 118 -7.15 2.32 2.14
CA ILE A 118 -6.61 3.56 2.70
C ILE A 118 -7.42 3.93 3.95
N LYS A 119 -6.75 3.97 5.09
CA LYS A 119 -7.28 4.33 6.41
C LYS A 119 -6.31 5.30 7.10
N PRO A 120 -6.81 6.17 8.01
CA PRO A 120 -5.95 7.03 8.81
C PRO A 120 -4.93 6.22 9.61
N ALA A 121 -3.69 6.71 9.67
CA ALA A 121 -2.65 6.14 10.52
C ALA A 121 -3.06 6.20 12.01
N LYS A 122 -2.72 5.15 12.76
CA LYS A 122 -2.97 5.07 14.20
C LYS A 122 -1.76 5.64 14.94
N LYS A 123 -2.01 6.60 15.83
CA LYS A 123 -0.96 7.16 16.68
C LYS A 123 -0.52 6.17 17.74
N LEU A 124 0.78 6.12 18.00
CA LEU A 124 1.32 5.35 19.12
C LEU A 124 1.09 6.08 20.46
N PRO A 125 0.99 5.33 21.57
CA PRO A 125 1.04 5.92 22.91
C PRO A 125 2.29 6.77 23.12
N GLU A 126 2.17 7.89 23.84
CA GLU A 126 3.25 8.87 24.02
C GLU A 126 4.48 8.27 24.73
N ASP A 127 4.27 7.42 25.73
CA ASP A 127 5.32 6.72 26.47
C ASP A 127 6.15 5.77 25.58
N ILE A 128 5.49 5.14 24.61
CA ILE A 128 6.15 4.31 23.59
C ILE A 128 6.97 5.18 22.64
N LEU A 129 6.42 6.31 22.18
CA LEU A 129 7.15 7.24 21.33
C LEU A 129 8.39 7.81 22.02
N GLU A 130 8.28 8.19 23.29
CA GLU A 130 9.40 8.66 24.10
C GLU A 130 10.47 7.58 24.25
N THR A 131 10.04 6.35 24.56
CA THR A 131 10.93 5.19 24.66
C THR A 131 11.73 4.96 23.37
N ILE A 132 11.08 5.04 22.21
CA ILE A 132 11.72 4.87 20.91
C ILE A 132 12.74 6.01 20.67
N LYS A 133 12.36 7.26 20.93
CA LYS A 133 13.19 8.45 20.65
C LYS A 133 14.49 8.49 21.46
N ILE A 134 14.48 8.01 22.69
CA ILE A 134 15.68 8.02 23.55
C ILE A 134 16.58 6.79 23.33
N PHE A 135 16.07 5.76 22.68
CA PHE A 135 16.79 4.50 22.51
C PHE A 135 17.91 4.63 21.48
N GLN A 136 19.13 4.23 21.87
CA GLN A 136 20.34 4.42 21.06
C GLN A 136 20.64 3.25 20.12
N GLY A 137 20.12 2.06 20.39
CA GLY A 137 20.38 0.86 19.59
C GLY A 137 19.63 0.84 18.25
N LYS A 138 19.81 -0.23 17.47
CA LYS A 138 19.11 -0.41 16.20
C LYS A 138 17.66 -0.77 16.44
N ILE A 139 16.73 -0.02 15.85
CA ILE A 139 15.29 -0.20 16.07
C ILE A 139 14.63 -0.74 14.81
N LEU A 140 13.76 -1.73 14.93
CA LEU A 140 12.80 -2.13 13.90
C LEU A 140 11.40 -1.63 14.28
N LEU A 141 10.80 -0.84 13.40
CA LEU A 141 9.38 -0.52 13.44
C LEU A 141 8.68 -1.41 12.42
N ALA A 142 7.89 -2.37 12.88
CA ALA A 142 7.23 -3.36 12.02
C ALA A 142 5.70 -3.19 12.03
N GLU A 143 5.12 -3.04 10.85
CA GLU A 143 3.69 -2.80 10.61
C GLU A 143 3.11 -1.56 11.33
N ILE A 144 3.98 -0.70 11.91
CA ILE A 144 3.61 0.58 12.51
C ILE A 144 3.11 1.54 11.44
N SER A 145 2.04 2.27 11.73
CA SER A 145 1.49 3.31 10.84
C SER A 145 1.84 4.75 11.26
N ASP A 146 2.28 4.97 12.50
CA ASP A 146 2.68 6.29 13.00
C ASP A 146 4.08 6.68 12.52
N VAL A 147 4.15 7.62 11.58
CA VAL A 147 5.41 8.15 11.04
C VAL A 147 6.27 8.86 12.10
N ASN A 148 5.68 9.34 13.19
CA ASN A 148 6.41 10.05 14.24
C ASN A 148 7.28 9.13 15.11
N ALA A 149 7.10 7.81 14.98
CA ALA A 149 7.96 6.82 15.62
C ALA A 149 9.31 6.67 14.92
N ALA A 150 9.42 7.03 13.64
CA ALA A 150 10.65 6.86 12.88
C ALA A 150 11.71 7.91 13.22
N GLY A 151 12.97 7.48 13.17
CA GLY A 151 14.16 8.29 13.44
C GLY A 151 15.39 7.70 12.76
N ASN A 152 16.57 8.29 13.00
CA ASN A 152 17.80 7.96 12.25
C ASN A 152 18.28 6.51 12.43
N ASN A 153 18.01 5.88 13.58
CA ASN A 153 18.40 4.51 13.91
C ASN A 153 17.28 3.48 13.65
N THR A 154 16.21 3.88 12.95
CA THR A 154 15.05 3.02 12.69
C THR A 154 15.12 2.38 11.32
N THR A 155 14.82 1.08 11.27
CA THR A 155 14.46 0.36 10.06
C THR A 155 12.94 0.19 10.06
N ILE A 156 12.29 0.50 8.95
CA ILE A 156 10.83 0.38 8.82
C ILE A 156 10.52 -0.84 7.96
N PHE A 157 9.70 -1.74 8.51
CA PHE A 157 9.10 -2.85 7.79
C PHE A 157 7.58 -2.64 7.74
N GLN A 158 7.01 -2.57 6.53
CA GLN A 158 5.60 -2.25 6.38
C GLN A 158 5.00 -2.89 5.13
N THR A 159 4.07 -3.82 5.32
CA THR A 159 3.39 -4.52 4.24
C THR A 159 2.12 -3.84 3.75
N ASP A 160 1.58 -2.85 4.46
CA ASP A 160 0.53 -1.99 3.92
C ASP A 160 1.16 -0.87 3.05
N PRO A 161 0.81 -0.79 1.75
CA PRO A 161 1.39 0.19 0.84
C PRO A 161 1.05 1.63 1.20
N TYR A 162 -0.09 1.89 1.84
CA TYR A 162 -0.46 3.25 2.25
C TYR A 162 0.41 3.72 3.39
N TYR A 163 0.60 2.90 4.42
CA TYR A 163 1.48 3.28 5.53
C TYR A 163 2.94 3.35 5.08
N ALA A 164 3.39 2.44 4.21
CA ALA A 164 4.71 2.53 3.59
C ALA A 164 4.90 3.85 2.81
N TYR A 165 3.88 4.29 2.08
CA TYR A 165 3.87 5.58 1.39
C TYR A 165 3.99 6.77 2.36
N LEU A 166 3.36 6.72 3.54
CA LEU A 166 3.49 7.78 4.54
C LEU A 166 4.94 7.92 5.04
N PHE A 167 5.61 6.80 5.36
CA PHE A 167 7.03 6.83 5.73
C PHE A 167 7.92 7.30 4.58
N HIS A 168 7.63 6.86 3.35
CA HIS A 168 8.36 7.30 2.16
C HIS A 168 8.27 8.82 1.97
N LYS A 169 7.09 9.42 2.11
CA LYS A 169 6.91 10.88 2.08
C LYS A 169 7.69 11.61 3.18
N ALA A 170 7.83 10.98 4.34
CA ALA A 170 8.60 11.50 5.46
C ALA A 170 10.12 11.32 5.27
N GLY A 171 10.57 10.77 4.13
CA GLY A 171 11.99 10.65 3.78
C GLY A 171 12.62 9.33 4.21
N PHE A 172 11.84 8.36 4.68
CA PHE A 172 12.35 7.08 5.12
C PHE A 172 12.30 6.02 4.02
N PHE A 173 13.32 5.15 4.01
CA PHE A 173 13.26 3.91 3.25
C PHE A 173 12.37 2.90 3.98
N VAL A 174 11.56 2.15 3.22
CA VAL A 174 10.63 1.16 3.74
C VAL A 174 10.91 -0.19 3.13
N GLU A 175 11.21 -1.18 3.98
CA GLU A 175 11.35 -2.56 3.56
C GLU A 175 10.00 -3.30 3.62
N ARG A 176 9.84 -4.27 2.73
CA ARG A 176 8.67 -5.15 2.63
C ARG A 176 9.06 -6.64 2.53
N SER A 177 10.30 -6.92 2.14
CA SER A 177 10.83 -8.27 1.98
C SER A 177 11.42 -8.79 3.28
N TRP A 178 10.90 -9.92 3.77
CA TRP A 178 11.46 -10.65 4.90
C TRP A 178 12.94 -11.01 4.70
N LYS A 179 13.31 -11.42 3.47
CA LYS A 179 14.70 -11.77 3.13
C LYS A 179 15.65 -10.57 3.24
N GLU A 180 15.20 -9.38 2.86
CA GLU A 180 16.02 -8.18 2.99
C GLU A 180 16.06 -7.70 4.44
N LEU A 181 14.96 -7.82 5.17
CA LEU A 181 14.90 -7.54 6.61
C LEU A 181 15.89 -8.40 7.40
N GLU A 182 16.01 -9.68 7.05
CA GLU A 182 16.94 -10.61 7.70
C GLU A 182 18.40 -10.14 7.61
N LYS A 183 18.81 -9.57 6.47
CA LYS A 183 20.15 -9.00 6.28
C LYS A 183 20.41 -7.77 7.15
N LEU A 184 19.35 -7.10 7.59
CA LEU A 184 19.41 -5.94 8.48
C LEU A 184 19.33 -6.36 9.95
N SER A 185 19.06 -7.62 10.25
CA SER A 185 19.07 -8.13 11.62
C SER A 185 20.51 -8.28 12.17
N PRO A 186 20.71 -8.34 13.49
CA PRO A 186 19.71 -8.24 14.54
C PRO A 186 19.34 -6.79 14.91
N PHE A 187 18.20 -6.63 15.59
CA PHE A 187 17.70 -5.36 16.12
C PHE A 187 17.71 -5.38 17.65
N ASP A 188 18.08 -4.26 18.27
CA ASP A 188 18.14 -4.12 19.74
C ASP A 188 16.78 -3.79 20.33
N MET A 189 15.93 -3.14 19.56
CA MET A 189 14.50 -2.99 19.85
C MET A 189 13.67 -3.32 18.63
N ILE A 190 12.58 -4.04 18.84
CA ILE A 190 11.55 -4.25 17.83
C ILE A 190 10.22 -3.76 18.40
N VAL A 191 9.55 -2.86 17.70
CA VAL A 191 8.19 -2.39 18.00
C VAL A 191 7.29 -2.87 16.88
N VAL A 192 6.29 -3.69 17.23
CA VAL A 192 5.39 -4.32 16.26
C VAL A 192 3.94 -3.98 16.59
N GLU A 193 3.17 -3.60 15.57
CA GLU A 193 1.71 -3.62 15.64
C GLU A 193 1.20 -4.94 15.00
N GLY A 194 0.46 -5.75 15.77
CA GLY A 194 -0.01 -7.06 15.31
C GLY A 194 0.85 -8.26 15.76
N ASP A 195 1.14 -9.20 14.86
CA ASP A 195 1.76 -10.49 15.23
C ASP A 195 3.27 -10.40 15.47
N CYS A 196 3.62 -10.09 16.73
CA CYS A 196 5.00 -10.04 17.21
C CYS A 196 5.81 -11.32 17.01
N ASN A 197 5.19 -12.50 16.98
CA ASN A 197 5.94 -13.75 16.96
C ASN A 197 6.78 -13.88 15.67
N LYS A 198 6.29 -13.30 14.57
CA LYS A 198 6.99 -13.28 13.28
C LYS A 198 8.32 -12.53 13.32
N PHE A 199 8.50 -11.63 14.29
CA PHE A 199 9.67 -10.76 14.35
C PHE A 199 10.70 -11.15 15.42
N LYS A 200 10.37 -12.10 16.30
CA LYS A 200 11.25 -12.53 17.41
C LYS A 200 12.64 -12.98 16.94
N THR A 201 12.73 -13.60 15.78
CA THR A 201 13.99 -14.11 15.22
C THR A 201 14.96 -13.01 14.80
N PHE A 202 14.48 -11.79 14.57
CA PHE A 202 15.33 -10.65 14.22
C PHE A 202 15.84 -9.88 15.45
N LEU A 203 15.42 -10.26 16.67
CA LEU A 203 15.80 -9.58 17.90
C LEU A 203 17.20 -10.00 18.36
N SER A 204 18.01 -9.04 18.78
CA SER A 204 19.32 -9.31 19.38
C SER A 204 19.17 -10.00 20.73
N LYS A 205 20.22 -10.71 21.18
CA LYS A 205 20.21 -11.39 22.48
C LYS A 205 20.08 -10.33 23.59
N GLY A 206 18.99 -10.40 24.35
CA GLY A 206 18.68 -9.41 25.39
C GLY A 206 18.00 -8.13 24.88
N GLY A 207 17.64 -8.08 23.59
CA GLY A 207 16.90 -6.98 22.99
C GLY A 207 15.48 -6.85 23.53
N LYS A 208 14.85 -5.69 23.28
CA LYS A 208 13.49 -5.36 23.74
C LYS A 208 12.48 -5.58 22.62
N LEU A 209 11.46 -6.40 22.88
CA LEU A 209 10.30 -6.55 22.00
C LEU A 209 9.09 -5.83 22.60
N VAL A 210 8.47 -4.94 21.83
CA VAL A 210 7.27 -4.19 22.20
C VAL A 210 6.14 -4.60 21.25
N CYS A 211 5.05 -5.10 21.82
CA CYS A 211 3.88 -5.60 21.09
C CYS A 211 2.67 -4.71 21.33
N LEU A 212 2.06 -4.23 20.25
CA LEU A 212 0.94 -3.30 20.23
C LEU A 212 -0.31 -3.87 19.55
#